data_AF-A0A917N2V8-F1
#
_entry.id   AF-A0A917N2V8-F1
#
_cell.length_a   1.000
_cell.length_b   1.000
_cell.length_c   1.000
_cell.angle_alpha   90.00
_cell.angle_beta   90.00
_cell.angle_gamma   90.00
#
_symmetry.space_group_name_H-M   'P 1'
#
loop_
_entity.id
_entity.type
_entity.pdbx_description
1 polymer ?
#
loop_
_entity_poly.entity_id
_entity_poly.type
_entity_poly.pdbx_seq_one_letter_code
_entity_poly.pdbx_strand_id
1 'polypeptide(L)'
;MIKYLAEIFAPTGIAAVFIYILKKHLEASIAHRFKEQELKQKLVLEEVVRRQGKIFDEQFENGKLLCTVTYRLKNLCHTISYFVQKGQTYSQFEDDFKQFRQNSDLLVDTLYSDKMIMEDDVFKVVHDLKHACTHFTDLIMRAHATNRDCEPREIEKVADKIEQAHYQALAMYKQAVDGKVLQ
;
A
#
# COMPACT_ATOMS: atom_id res chain seq x y z
N MET A 1 -68.34 -9.46 -9.23
CA MET A 1 -67.28 -10.41 -9.62
C MET A 1 -66.70 -11.20 -8.42
N ILE A 2 -66.78 -10.70 -7.19
CA ILE A 2 -66.35 -11.43 -5.97
C ILE A 2 -67.44 -12.40 -5.45
N LYS A 3 -68.73 -12.11 -5.70
CA LYS A 3 -69.85 -12.99 -5.31
C LYS A 3 -69.93 -14.32 -6.07
N TYR A 4 -69.39 -14.39 -7.28
CA TYR A 4 -69.38 -15.62 -8.10
C TYR A 4 -68.29 -16.62 -7.71
N LEU A 5 -67.32 -16.22 -6.89
CA LEU A 5 -66.27 -17.12 -6.38
C LEU A 5 -66.70 -17.84 -5.09
N ALA A 6 -67.77 -17.40 -4.43
CA ALA A 6 -68.26 -18.00 -3.18
C ALA A 6 -69.16 -19.22 -3.40
N GLU A 7 -69.80 -19.35 -4.57
CA GLU A 7 -70.72 -20.47 -4.88
C GLU A 7 -70.01 -21.71 -5.46
N ILE A 8 -68.72 -21.61 -5.82
CA ILE A 8 -67.95 -22.74 -6.38
C ILE A 8 -67.23 -23.56 -5.28
N PHE A 9 -67.18 -23.09 -4.04
CA PHE A 9 -66.42 -23.72 -2.96
C PHE A 9 -67.26 -24.04 -1.71
N ALA A 10 -68.14 -25.04 -1.81
CA ALA A 10 -68.45 -25.92 -0.67
C ALA A 10 -67.86 -27.30 -1.01
N PRO A 11 -66.85 -27.79 -0.29
CA PRO A 11 -66.69 -27.69 1.16
C PRO A 11 -65.41 -26.93 1.58
N THR A 12 -65.45 -26.37 2.78
CA THR A 12 -64.33 -25.76 3.52
C THR A 12 -63.01 -26.54 3.44
N GLY A 13 -63.06 -27.87 3.25
CA GLY A 13 -61.89 -28.72 3.02
C GLY A 13 -61.12 -28.43 1.72
N ILE A 14 -61.79 -28.18 0.59
CA ILE A 14 -61.10 -27.91 -0.69
C ILE A 14 -60.44 -26.54 -0.67
N ALA A 15 -61.11 -25.54 -0.10
CA ALA A 15 -60.53 -24.21 0.11
C ALA A 15 -59.33 -24.26 1.07
N ALA A 16 -59.41 -25.04 2.14
CA ALA A 16 -58.30 -25.25 3.07
C ALA A 16 -57.09 -25.93 2.41
N VAL A 17 -57.32 -26.91 1.54
CA VAL A 17 -56.26 -27.56 0.74
C VAL A 17 -55.61 -26.56 -0.21
N PHE A 18 -56.40 -25.73 -0.91
CA PHE A 18 -55.88 -24.70 -1.80
C PHE A 18 -55.05 -23.64 -1.06
N ILE A 19 -55.54 -23.17 0.09
CA ILE A 19 -54.82 -22.23 0.96
C ILE A 19 -53.53 -22.87 1.49
N TYR A 20 -53.55 -24.15 1.86
CA TYR A 20 -52.36 -24.87 2.30
C TYR A 20 -51.31 -25.01 1.19
N ILE A 21 -51.72 -25.35 -0.03
CA ILE A 21 -50.84 -25.43 -1.20
C ILE A 21 -50.22 -24.06 -1.51
N LEU A 22 -51.03 -22.99 -1.52
CA LEU A 22 -50.56 -21.62 -1.72
C LEU A 22 -49.58 -21.19 -0.63
N LYS A 23 -49.87 -21.50 0.64
CA LYS A 23 -48.99 -21.22 1.77
C LYS A 23 -47.65 -21.95 1.64
N LYS A 24 -47.66 -23.26 1.34
CA LYS A 24 -46.46 -24.07 1.11
C LYS A 24 -45.61 -23.53 -0.03
N HIS A 25 -46.23 -23.12 -1.15
CA HIS A 25 -45.51 -22.52 -2.27
C HIS A 25 -44.94 -21.13 -1.94
N LEU A 26 -45.68 -20.32 -1.19
CA LEU A 26 -45.21 -19.01 -0.75
C LEU A 26 -44.02 -19.14 0.22
N GLU A 27 -44.11 -20.04 1.21
CA GLU A 27 -43.02 -20.35 2.14
C GLU A 27 -41.77 -20.85 1.40
N ALA A 28 -41.93 -21.75 0.43
CA ALA A 28 -40.81 -22.23 -0.39
C ALA A 28 -40.19 -21.13 -1.27
N SER A 29 -41.01 -20.24 -1.85
CA SER A 29 -40.52 -19.11 -2.66
C SER A 29 -39.78 -18.08 -1.81
N ILE A 30 -40.29 -17.77 -0.62
CA ILE A 30 -39.63 -16.89 0.35
C ILE A 30 -38.30 -17.49 0.80
N ALA A 31 -38.28 -18.77 1.17
CA ALA A 31 -37.04 -19.47 1.56
C ALA A 31 -36.01 -19.50 0.41
N HIS A 32 -36.45 -19.71 -0.82
CA HIS A 32 -35.58 -19.65 -2.01
C HIS A 32 -34.95 -18.26 -2.18
N ARG A 33 -35.76 -17.18 -2.08
CA ARG A 33 -35.27 -15.80 -2.19
C ARG A 33 -34.29 -15.43 -1.08
N PHE A 34 -34.55 -15.87 0.16
CA PHE A 34 -33.61 -15.68 1.26
C PHE A 34 -32.28 -16.40 1.01
N LYS A 35 -32.31 -17.64 0.52
CA LYS A 35 -31.11 -18.41 0.18
C LYS A 35 -30.31 -17.78 -0.96
N GLU A 36 -30.98 -17.23 -1.98
CA GLU A 36 -30.33 -16.46 -3.04
C GLU A 36 -29.70 -15.16 -2.53
N GLN A 37 -30.37 -14.45 -1.62
CA GLN A 37 -29.82 -13.24 -0.99
C GLN A 37 -28.59 -13.56 -0.14
N GLU A 38 -28.65 -14.62 0.66
CA GLU A 38 -27.53 -15.09 1.48
C GLU A 38 -26.32 -15.48 0.62
N LEU A 39 -26.55 -16.19 -0.48
CA LEU A 39 -25.50 -16.53 -1.44
C LEU A 39 -24.88 -15.28 -2.09
N LYS A 40 -25.72 -14.30 -2.50
CA LYS A 40 -25.24 -13.03 -3.06
C LYS A 40 -24.42 -12.23 -2.05
N GLN A 41 -24.86 -12.16 -0.79
CA GLN A 41 -24.11 -11.50 0.28
C GLN A 41 -22.77 -12.19 0.54
N LYS A 42 -22.76 -13.53 0.55
CA LYS A 42 -21.53 -14.31 0.69
C LYS A 42 -20.54 -14.05 -0.46
N LEU A 43 -21.01 -14.03 -1.70
CA LEU A 43 -20.17 -13.72 -2.88
C LEU A 43 -19.62 -12.30 -2.84
N VAL A 44 -20.42 -11.32 -2.41
CA VAL A 44 -19.95 -9.94 -2.22
C VAL A 44 -18.87 -9.88 -1.14
N LEU A 45 -19.07 -10.59 -0.02
CA LEU A 45 -18.10 -10.65 1.06
C LEU A 45 -16.78 -11.30 0.61
N GLU A 46 -16.85 -12.42 -0.10
CA GLU A 46 -15.68 -13.10 -0.68
C GLU A 46 -14.90 -12.17 -1.63
N GLU A 47 -15.59 -11.43 -2.48
CA GLU A 47 -14.98 -10.46 -3.40
C GLU A 47 -14.34 -9.27 -2.66
N VAL A 48 -14.95 -8.78 -1.58
CA VAL A 48 -14.37 -7.73 -0.73
C VAL A 48 -13.09 -8.23 -0.06
N VAL A 49 -13.12 -9.43 0.53
CA VAL A 49 -11.94 -10.04 1.16
C VAL A 49 -10.82 -10.25 0.14
N ARG A 50 -11.15 -10.73 -1.06
CA ARG A 50 -10.17 -10.90 -2.16
C ARG A 50 -9.52 -9.57 -2.54
N ARG A 51 -10.29 -8.48 -2.66
CA ARG A 51 -9.76 -7.14 -2.98
C ARG A 51 -8.88 -6.60 -1.85
N GLN A 52 -9.30 -6.78 -0.59
CA GLN A 52 -8.49 -6.39 0.57
C GLN A 52 -7.17 -7.15 0.62
N GLY A 53 -7.18 -8.46 0.33
CA GLY A 53 -5.96 -9.27 0.22
C GLY A 53 -5.00 -8.75 -0.84
N LYS A 54 -5.50 -8.42 -2.04
CA LYS A 54 -4.67 -7.85 -3.12
C LYS A 54 -4.04 -6.51 -2.73
N ILE A 55 -4.79 -5.62 -2.08
CA ILE A 55 -4.27 -4.33 -1.59
C ILE A 55 -3.18 -4.56 -0.54
N PHE A 56 -3.39 -5.51 0.37
CA PHE A 56 -2.39 -5.87 1.38
C PHE A 56 -1.10 -6.42 0.76
N ASP A 57 -1.21 -7.34 -0.21
CA ASP A 57 -0.05 -7.90 -0.90
C ASP A 57 0.75 -6.80 -1.62
N GLU A 58 0.06 -5.88 -2.30
CA GLU A 58 0.69 -4.72 -2.96
C GLU A 58 1.40 -3.81 -1.94
N GLN A 59 0.75 -3.46 -0.82
CA GLN A 59 1.37 -2.70 0.27
C GLN A 59 2.62 -3.40 0.84
N PHE A 60 2.57 -4.73 0.97
CA PHE A 60 3.66 -5.53 1.53
C PHE A 60 4.87 -5.58 0.58
N GLU A 61 4.66 -5.83 -0.71
CA GLU A 61 5.74 -5.79 -1.71
C GLU A 61 6.39 -4.41 -1.80
N ASN A 62 5.58 -3.35 -1.76
CA ASN A 62 6.08 -1.99 -1.85
C ASN A 62 6.85 -1.59 -0.59
N GLY A 63 6.41 -2.03 0.58
CA GLY A 63 7.17 -1.86 1.83
C GLY A 63 8.54 -2.56 1.79
N LYS A 64 8.63 -3.76 1.21
CA LYS A 64 9.91 -4.45 1.01
C LYS A 64 10.83 -3.72 0.02
N LEU A 65 10.27 -3.25 -1.10
CA LEU A 65 11.00 -2.45 -2.07
C LEU A 65 11.55 -1.19 -1.43
N LEU A 66 10.72 -0.46 -0.69
CA LEU A 66 11.09 0.74 0.02
C LEU A 66 12.21 0.49 1.04
N CYS A 67 12.10 -0.55 1.87
CA CYS A 67 13.17 -0.92 2.81
C CYS A 67 14.50 -1.19 2.09
N THR A 68 14.44 -1.88 0.94
CA THR A 68 15.63 -2.20 0.12
C THR A 68 16.25 -0.94 -0.47
N VAL A 69 15.42 -0.05 -1.04
CA VAL A 69 15.88 1.20 -1.68
C VAL A 69 16.47 2.14 -0.63
N THR A 70 15.78 2.35 0.49
CA THR A 70 16.28 3.21 1.59
C THR A 70 17.60 2.71 2.16
N TYR A 71 17.76 1.38 2.30
CA TYR A 71 19.02 0.76 2.74
C TYR A 71 20.17 1.02 1.75
N ARG A 72 19.91 0.84 0.45
CA ARG A 72 20.91 1.12 -0.59
C ARG A 72 21.31 2.59 -0.63
N LEU A 73 20.33 3.48 -0.54
CA LEU A 73 20.54 4.93 -0.49
C LEU A 73 21.41 5.32 0.71
N LYS A 74 21.10 4.79 1.91
CA LYS A 74 21.93 4.99 3.11
C LYS A 74 23.39 4.59 2.85
N ASN A 75 23.62 3.38 2.35
CA ASN A 75 24.98 2.86 2.18
C ASN A 75 25.77 3.63 1.12
N LEU A 76 25.16 3.92 -0.03
CA LEU A 76 25.78 4.70 -1.09
C LEU A 76 26.09 6.12 -0.62
N CYS A 77 25.18 6.73 0.14
CA CYS A 77 25.38 8.05 0.73
C CYS A 77 26.59 8.08 1.67
N HIS A 78 26.73 7.07 2.54
CA HIS A 78 27.89 6.93 3.43
C HIS A 78 29.20 6.72 2.66
N THR A 79 29.19 5.85 1.65
CA THR A 79 30.37 5.63 0.77
C THR A 79 30.81 6.93 0.10
N ILE A 80 29.86 7.68 -0.48
CA ILE A 80 30.15 8.95 -1.15
C ILE A 80 30.64 10.00 -0.15
N SER A 81 30.00 10.09 1.02
CA SER A 81 30.42 10.99 2.10
C SER A 81 31.87 10.71 2.54
N TYR A 82 32.21 9.43 2.72
CA TYR A 82 33.57 9.00 3.02
C TYR A 82 34.58 9.45 1.95
N PHE A 83 34.25 9.28 0.66
CA PHE A 83 35.12 9.73 -0.42
C PHE A 83 35.31 11.25 -0.43
N VAL A 84 34.23 12.02 -0.25
CA VAL A 84 34.29 13.48 -0.14
C VAL A 84 35.17 13.92 1.04
N GLN A 85 35.02 13.29 2.20
CA GLN A 85 35.86 13.57 3.38
C GLN A 85 37.34 13.28 3.15
N LYS A 86 37.67 12.32 2.28
CA LYS A 86 39.05 12.01 1.87
C LYS A 86 39.58 12.92 0.77
N GLY A 87 38.81 13.91 0.32
CA GLY A 87 39.19 14.82 -0.75
C GLY A 87 39.27 14.13 -2.12
N GLN A 88 38.53 13.03 -2.31
CA GLN A 88 38.47 12.33 -3.58
C GLN A 88 37.73 13.17 -4.61
N THR A 89 38.17 13.10 -5.87
CA THR A 89 37.51 13.80 -6.97
C THR A 89 36.24 13.07 -7.40
N TYR A 90 35.27 13.80 -7.95
CA TYR A 90 34.00 13.24 -8.42
C TYR A 90 34.16 11.99 -9.30
N SER A 91 35.13 11.97 -10.21
CA SER A 91 35.42 10.82 -11.07
C SER A 91 35.73 9.52 -10.32
N GLN A 92 36.18 9.59 -9.07
CA GLN A 92 36.54 8.43 -8.26
C GLN A 92 35.32 7.75 -7.61
N PHE A 93 34.21 8.48 -7.46
CA PHE A 93 32.96 7.97 -6.88
C PHE A 93 31.75 8.16 -7.81
N GLU A 94 31.98 8.48 -9.08
CA GLU A 94 30.94 8.79 -10.05
C GLU A 94 29.93 7.64 -10.20
N ASP A 95 30.40 6.39 -10.20
CA ASP A 95 29.56 5.21 -10.36
C ASP A 95 28.68 4.96 -9.13
N ASP A 96 29.22 5.16 -7.92
CA ASP A 96 28.44 5.12 -6.68
C ASP A 96 27.37 6.22 -6.68
N PHE A 97 27.72 7.42 -7.16
CA PHE A 97 26.77 8.52 -7.27
C PHE A 97 25.70 8.30 -8.35
N LYS A 98 26.04 7.66 -9.48
CA LYS A 98 25.05 7.23 -10.47
C LYS A 98 24.08 6.21 -9.89
N GLN A 99 24.58 5.22 -9.16
CA GLN A 99 23.73 4.26 -8.45
C GLN A 99 22.85 4.94 -7.40
N PHE A 100 23.38 5.93 -6.68
CA PHE A 100 22.61 6.70 -5.72
C PHE A 100 21.42 7.41 -6.40
N ARG A 101 21.66 8.10 -7.51
CA ARG A 101 20.58 8.74 -8.29
C ARG A 101 19.54 7.75 -8.79
N GLN A 102 19.95 6.62 -9.35
CA GLN A 102 19.02 5.59 -9.81
C GLN A 102 18.12 5.06 -8.69
N ASN A 103 18.68 4.83 -7.48
CA ASN A 103 17.88 4.40 -6.34
C ASN A 103 16.99 5.55 -5.81
N SER A 104 17.42 6.81 -5.93
CA SER A 104 16.62 7.97 -5.57
C SER A 104 15.43 8.15 -6.51
N ASP A 105 15.61 7.91 -7.80
CA ASP A 105 14.52 7.95 -8.78
C ASP A 105 13.51 6.82 -8.52
N LEU A 106 14.00 5.60 -8.22
CA LEU A 106 13.15 4.47 -7.85
C LEU A 106 12.33 4.73 -6.58
N LEU A 107 12.90 5.44 -5.60
CA LEU A 107 12.19 5.89 -4.41
C LEU A 107 11.02 6.82 -4.78
N VAL A 108 11.26 7.75 -5.71
CA VAL A 108 10.24 8.69 -6.20
C VAL A 108 9.12 7.96 -6.93
N ASP A 109 9.46 7.01 -7.79
CA ASP A 109 8.47 6.21 -8.51
C ASP A 109 7.56 5.43 -7.56
N THR A 110 8.15 4.83 -6.51
CA THR A 110 7.41 4.08 -5.47
C THR A 110 6.48 5.01 -4.67
N LEU A 111 6.92 6.24 -4.37
CA LEU A 111 6.08 7.24 -3.70
C LEU A 111 4.85 7.64 -4.53
N TYR A 112 5.02 7.78 -5.85
CA TYR A 112 3.94 8.21 -6.73
C TYR A 112 2.97 7.09 -7.07
N SER A 113 3.45 5.86 -7.24
CA SER A 113 2.58 4.71 -7.49
C SER A 113 1.64 4.44 -6.31
N ASP A 114 2.09 4.71 -5.09
CA ASP A 114 1.45 4.17 -3.89
C ASP A 114 0.82 5.21 -2.97
N LYS A 115 0.78 6.48 -3.38
CA LYS A 115 0.26 7.58 -2.54
C LYS A 115 -1.14 7.29 -1.97
N MET A 116 -1.98 6.54 -2.68
CA MET A 116 -3.36 6.24 -2.28
C MET A 116 -3.49 5.01 -1.36
N ILE A 117 -2.45 4.19 -1.26
CA ILE A 117 -2.47 2.93 -0.51
C ILE A 117 -1.47 2.91 0.65
N MET A 118 -0.51 3.84 0.69
CA MET A 118 0.47 3.94 1.76
C MET A 118 -0.12 4.64 2.99
N GLU A 119 0.26 4.19 4.20
CA GLU A 119 -0.10 4.88 5.43
C GLU A 119 0.52 6.28 5.47
N ASP A 120 -0.23 7.27 5.96
CA ASP A 120 0.18 8.69 5.95
C ASP A 120 1.54 8.95 6.62
N ASP A 121 1.82 8.26 7.72
CA ASP A 121 3.08 8.44 8.45
C ASP A 121 4.26 7.84 7.69
N VAL A 122 4.06 6.71 7.00
CA VAL A 122 5.10 6.10 6.14
C VAL A 122 5.35 7.03 4.96
N PHE A 123 4.28 7.56 4.34
CA PHE A 123 4.40 8.52 3.25
C PHE A 123 5.22 9.75 3.64
N LYS A 124 5.00 10.33 4.84
CA LYS A 124 5.79 11.47 5.34
C LYS A 124 7.27 11.15 5.45
N VAL A 125 7.63 10.03 6.08
CA VAL A 125 9.04 9.63 6.25
C VAL A 125 9.73 9.45 4.89
N VAL A 126 9.05 8.80 3.96
CA VAL A 126 9.59 8.53 2.62
C VAL A 126 9.69 9.82 1.80
N HIS A 127 8.72 10.71 1.94
CA HIS A 127 8.75 12.03 1.32
C HIS A 127 9.90 12.89 1.85
N ASP A 128 10.17 12.87 3.15
CA ASP A 128 11.31 13.57 3.74
C ASP A 128 12.65 12.97 3.28
N LEU A 129 12.72 11.64 3.16
CA LEU A 129 13.87 10.95 2.56
C LEU A 129 14.11 11.41 1.12
N LYS A 130 13.06 11.49 0.29
CA LYS A 130 13.16 12.02 -1.08
C LYS A 130 13.82 13.40 -1.09
N HIS A 131 13.38 14.30 -0.20
CA HIS A 131 13.96 15.65 -0.11
C HIS A 131 15.43 15.62 0.29
N ALA A 132 15.80 14.75 1.23
CA ALA A 132 17.19 14.55 1.63
C ALA A 132 18.05 14.01 0.46
N CYS A 133 17.55 13.02 -0.30
CA CYS A 133 18.24 12.49 -1.47
C CYS A 133 18.39 13.53 -2.60
N THR A 134 17.36 14.34 -2.82
CA THR A 134 17.42 15.45 -3.79
C THR A 134 18.48 16.46 -3.37
N HIS A 135 18.48 16.86 -2.09
CA HIS A 135 19.46 17.79 -1.57
C HIS A 135 20.89 17.24 -1.64
N PHE A 136 21.09 15.96 -1.33
CA PHE A 136 22.38 15.28 -1.46
C PHE A 136 22.89 15.33 -2.91
N THR A 137 22.01 15.02 -3.86
CA THR A 137 22.32 15.06 -5.31
C THR A 137 22.73 16.47 -5.75
N ASP A 138 21.98 17.47 -5.31
CA ASP A 138 22.25 18.88 -5.60
C ASP A 138 23.61 19.35 -5.08
N LEU A 139 23.97 18.99 -3.83
CA LEU A 139 25.25 19.36 -3.24
C LEU A 139 26.43 18.85 -4.06
N ILE A 140 26.39 17.57 -4.45
CA ILE A 140 27.45 16.93 -5.24
C ILE A 140 27.54 17.52 -6.64
N MET A 141 26.40 17.69 -7.32
CA MET A 141 26.37 18.24 -8.67
C MET A 141 26.83 19.70 -8.73
N ARG A 142 26.48 20.52 -7.73
CA ARG A 142 26.93 21.92 -7.65
C ARG A 142 28.43 22.02 -7.41
N ALA A 143 28.98 21.20 -6.50
CA ALA A 143 30.42 21.15 -6.27
C ALA A 143 31.17 20.74 -7.55
N HIS A 144 30.69 19.69 -8.23
CA HIS A 144 31.26 19.26 -9.50
C HIS A 144 31.17 20.34 -10.59
N ALA A 145 30.02 20.97 -10.78
CA ALA A 145 29.83 21.99 -11.82
C ALA A 145 30.64 23.28 -11.57
N THR A 146 30.91 23.62 -10.31
CA THR A 146 31.65 24.83 -9.94
C THR A 146 33.14 24.61 -9.73
N ASN A 147 33.65 23.38 -9.91
CA ASN A 147 35.01 22.97 -9.54
C ASN A 147 35.37 23.40 -8.10
N ARG A 148 34.39 23.36 -7.20
CA ARG A 148 34.58 23.60 -5.77
C ARG A 148 34.50 22.28 -5.03
N ASP A 149 35.23 22.20 -3.92
CA ASP A 149 35.08 21.07 -3.01
C ASP A 149 33.68 21.09 -2.39
N CYS A 150 33.04 19.91 -2.31
CA CYS A 150 31.87 19.75 -1.45
C CYS A 150 32.29 20.03 0.00
N GLU A 151 31.54 20.86 0.73
CA GLU A 151 31.79 21.02 2.15
C GLU A 151 31.45 19.71 2.89
N PRO A 152 32.43 18.98 3.47
CA PRO A 152 32.18 17.63 3.97
C PRO A 152 31.14 17.60 5.09
N ARG A 153 31.04 18.68 5.87
CA ARG A 153 30.05 18.84 6.95
C ARG A 153 28.62 18.92 6.43
N GLU A 154 28.39 19.52 5.27
CA GLU A 154 27.05 19.60 4.69
C GLU A 154 26.61 18.25 4.15
N ILE A 155 27.52 17.54 3.48
CA ILE A 155 27.30 16.17 2.99
C ILE A 155 26.99 15.22 4.14
N GLU A 156 27.76 15.27 5.24
CA GLU A 156 27.55 14.45 6.44
C GLU A 156 26.17 14.70 7.07
N LYS A 157 25.77 15.96 7.23
CA LYS A 157 24.43 16.31 7.77
C LYS A 157 23.30 15.74 6.92
N VAL A 158 23.45 15.70 5.60
CA VAL A 158 22.42 15.14 4.72
C VAL A 158 22.45 13.62 4.75
N ALA A 159 23.63 13.01 4.86
CA ALA A 159 23.78 11.56 5.05
C ALA A 159 23.11 11.08 6.34
N ASP A 160 23.28 11.81 7.44
CA ASP A 160 22.62 11.51 8.71
C ASP A 160 21.09 11.55 8.59
N LYS A 161 20.55 12.50 7.83
CA LYS A 161 19.09 12.58 7.57
C LYS A 161 18.59 11.38 6.78
N ILE A 162 19.33 10.95 5.76
CA ILE A 162 19.01 9.77 4.96
C ILE A 162 19.03 8.51 5.86
N GLU A 163 20.03 8.39 6.72
CA GLU A 163 20.12 7.28 7.68
C GLU A 163 18.99 7.29 8.70
N GLN A 164 18.66 8.44 9.29
CA GLN A 164 17.54 8.57 10.23
C GLN A 164 16.21 8.16 9.58
N ALA A 165 15.95 8.63 8.36
CA ALA A 165 14.74 8.28 7.63
C ALA A 165 14.68 6.77 7.30
N HIS A 166 15.83 6.15 6.97
CA HIS A 166 15.89 4.70 6.80
C HIS A 166 15.50 3.94 8.07
N TYR A 167 16.05 4.31 9.24
CA TYR A 167 15.70 3.63 10.48
C TYR A 167 14.23 3.87 10.90
N GLN A 168 13.69 5.06 10.65
CA GLN A 168 12.28 5.35 10.87
C GLN A 168 11.40 4.47 9.99
N ALA A 169 11.68 4.39 8.68
CA ALA A 169 10.94 3.53 7.76
C ALA A 169 11.01 2.05 8.17
N LEU A 170 12.18 1.57 8.61
CA LEU A 170 12.35 0.20 9.09
C LEU A 170 11.55 -0.08 10.36
N ALA A 171 11.53 0.86 11.31
CA ALA A 171 10.78 0.72 12.56
C ALA A 171 9.27 0.65 12.31
N MET A 172 8.75 1.50 11.41
CA MET A 172 7.35 1.50 11.01
C MET A 172 6.97 0.20 10.31
N TYR A 173 7.82 -0.28 9.40
CA TYR A 173 7.59 -1.56 8.71
C TYR A 173 7.59 -2.73 9.71
N LYS A 174 8.52 -2.74 10.66
CA LYS A 174 8.56 -3.75 11.72
C LYS A 174 7.29 -3.74 12.56
N GLN A 175 6.80 -2.57 12.97
CA GLN A 175 5.54 -2.44 13.72
C GLN A 175 4.33 -2.93 12.91
N ALA A 176 4.28 -2.61 11.61
CA ALA A 176 3.20 -3.06 10.74
C ALA A 176 3.18 -4.59 10.55
N VAL A 177 4.36 -5.22 10.49
CA VAL A 177 4.48 -6.69 10.42
C VAL A 177 4.14 -7.32 11.77
N ASP A 178 4.75 -6.86 12.87
CA ASP A 178 4.55 -7.43 14.21
C ASP A 178 3.09 -7.27 14.68
N GLY A 179 2.45 -6.14 14.37
CA GLY A 179 1.05 -5.86 14.69
C GLY A 179 0.04 -6.70 13.90
N LYS A 180 0.42 -7.21 12.72
CA LYS A 180 -0.43 -8.08 11.88
C LYS A 180 -0.18 -9.57 12.11
N VAL A 181 0.93 -9.96 12.77
CA VAL A 181 1.22 -11.35 13.15
C VAL A 181 0.54 -11.74 14.47
N LEU A 182 0.08 -10.75 15.26
CA LEU A 182 -0.54 -10.94 16.58
C LEU A 182 -2.07 -10.74 16.63
N GLN A 183 -2.72 -10.58 15.47
CA GLN A 183 -4.19 -10.53 15.32
C GLN A 183 -4.69 -11.72 14.52
#